data_AF-A0A7K5DKL9-F1
#
_entry.id   AF-A0A7K5DKL9-F1
#
_cell.length_a   1.000
_cell.length_b   1.000
_cell.length_c   1.000
_cell.angle_alpha   90.00
_cell.angle_beta   90.00
_cell.angle_gamma   90.00
#
_symmetry.space_group_name_H-M   'P 1'
#
loop_
_entity.id
_entity.type
_entity.pdbx_description
1 polymer ?
#
loop_
_entity_poly.entity_id
_entity_poly.type
_entity_poly.pdbx_seq_one_letter_code
_entity_poly.pdbx_strand_id
1 'polypeptide(L)'
;YPSGNLAIMVTREGDQMICTVQEDEPRGTKIRALFQSDGRSTCYYPNGDEWISMSIQGGQYLDQAGSRLKRWTWPNMSPGPHVPLRPIFISLNRHVGVRILAQDKIIISFLAMGRQAKFNMGTKVQVGAAGQLPATAQWGRDELLLRAFRVRMLQLFNRMRGCISFPSSEQWNKMQPPAYVLTQAAKILELCAAADISEELRSSIQAIVNT
;
A
#
# COMPACT_ATOMS: atom_id res chain seq x y z
N TYR A 1 -28.02 2.21 -2.94
CA TYR A 1 -28.05 3.06 -4.15
C TYR A 1 -29.49 3.32 -4.58
N PRO A 2 -29.76 4.35 -5.42
CA PRO A 2 -31.07 4.51 -6.05
C PRO A 2 -31.53 3.28 -6.84
N SER A 3 -30.58 2.51 -7.38
CA SER A 3 -30.80 1.22 -8.06
C SER A 3 -31.33 0.10 -7.16
N GLY A 4 -31.29 0.26 -5.83
CA GLY A 4 -31.54 -0.81 -4.85
C GLY A 4 -30.30 -1.61 -4.45
N ASN A 5 -29.18 -1.48 -5.16
CA ASN A 5 -27.93 -2.16 -4.79
C ASN A 5 -27.36 -1.61 -3.48
N LEU A 6 -26.60 -2.45 -2.75
CA LEU A 6 -25.91 -2.05 -1.53
C LEU A 6 -24.77 -1.08 -1.84
N ALA A 7 -24.71 0.05 -1.13
CA ALA A 7 -23.70 1.09 -1.36
C ALA A 7 -22.57 1.06 -0.34
N ILE A 8 -22.95 1.07 0.93
CA ILE A 8 -22.03 1.12 2.06
C ILE A 8 -22.53 0.10 3.07
N MET A 9 -21.64 -0.78 3.50
CA MET A 9 -21.89 -1.76 4.55
C MET A 9 -20.94 -1.49 5.70
N VAL A 10 -21.48 -1.39 6.91
CA VAL A 10 -20.69 -1.28 8.13
C VAL A 10 -20.94 -2.53 8.95
N THR A 11 -19.89 -3.31 9.19
CA THR A 11 -19.92 -4.48 10.06
C THR A 11 -19.07 -4.22 11.29
N ARG A 12 -19.47 -4.81 12.43
CA ARG A 12 -18.73 -4.75 13.68
C ARG A 12 -18.58 -6.16 14.23
N GLU A 13 -17.36 -6.50 14.63
CA GLU A 13 -17.01 -7.73 15.33
C GLU A 13 -16.19 -7.35 16.57
N GLY A 14 -16.79 -7.48 17.75
CA GLY A 14 -16.22 -6.93 18.99
C GLY A 14 -15.97 -5.42 18.87
N ASP A 15 -14.72 -5.01 19.12
CA ASP A 15 -14.27 -3.62 19.01
C ASP A 15 -13.77 -3.25 17.60
N GLN A 16 -13.73 -4.21 16.68
CA GLN A 16 -13.32 -3.98 15.30
C GLN A 16 -14.53 -3.61 14.43
N MET A 17 -14.37 -2.56 13.64
CA MET A 17 -15.37 -2.13 12.68
C MET A 17 -14.75 -2.08 11.29
N ILE A 18 -15.50 -2.58 10.31
CA ILE A 18 -15.13 -2.57 8.90
C ILE A 18 -16.24 -1.86 8.13
N CYS A 19 -15.86 -0.84 7.37
CA CYS A 19 -16.73 -0.16 6.43
C CYS A 19 -16.30 -0.52 5.01
N THR A 20 -17.20 -1.16 4.27
CA THR A 20 -17.01 -1.57 2.88
C THR A 20 -17.89 -0.72 1.98
N VAL A 21 -17.29 -0.08 0.98
CA VAL A 21 -18.01 0.61 -0.10
C VAL A 21 -18.06 -0.31 -1.31
N GLN A 22 -19.26 -0.48 -1.87
CA GLN A 22 -19.52 -1.37 -3.00
C GLN A 22 -19.89 -0.60 -4.25
N GLU A 23 -19.61 -1.16 -5.43
CA GLU A 23 -20.02 -0.58 -6.70
C GLU A 23 -21.52 -0.72 -6.94
N ASP A 24 -22.10 0.23 -7.68
CA ASP A 24 -23.52 0.16 -8.08
C ASP A 24 -23.72 -0.79 -9.29
N GLU A 25 -23.35 -2.05 -9.13
CA GLU A 25 -23.49 -3.10 -10.15
C GLU A 25 -24.34 -4.27 -9.64
N PRO A 26 -25.30 -4.78 -10.46
CA PRO A 26 -26.22 -5.84 -10.05
C PRO A 26 -25.59 -7.23 -10.01
N ARG A 27 -24.44 -7.45 -10.64
CA ARG A 27 -23.70 -8.72 -10.64
C ARG A 27 -22.22 -8.44 -10.49
N GLY A 28 -21.51 -9.28 -9.71
CA GLY A 28 -20.07 -9.13 -9.54
C GLY A 28 -19.67 -7.86 -8.79
N THR A 29 -20.47 -7.47 -7.79
CA THR A 29 -20.29 -6.25 -7.01
C THR A 29 -18.86 -6.11 -6.51
N LYS A 30 -18.13 -5.13 -7.06
CA LYS A 30 -16.74 -4.87 -6.70
C LYS A 30 -16.67 -3.99 -5.47
N ILE A 31 -15.70 -4.26 -4.60
CA ILE A 31 -15.37 -3.38 -3.48
C ILE A 31 -14.64 -2.17 -4.04
N ARG A 32 -15.13 -0.96 -3.74
CA ARG A 32 -14.50 0.31 -4.14
C ARG A 32 -13.67 0.92 -3.04
N ALA A 33 -13.96 0.62 -1.79
CA ALA A 33 -13.10 0.98 -0.66
C ALA A 33 -13.37 0.11 0.57
N LEU A 34 -12.36 0.02 1.42
CA LEU A 34 -12.37 -0.66 2.71
C LEU A 34 -11.77 0.27 3.76
N PHE A 35 -12.43 0.43 4.90
CA PHE A 35 -11.92 1.20 6.04
C PHE A 35 -12.08 0.37 7.30
N GLN A 36 -11.00 0.23 8.05
CA GLN A 36 -10.97 -0.56 9.27
C GLN A 36 -10.71 0.36 10.47
N SER A 37 -11.31 0.04 11.62
CA SER A 37 -11.13 0.81 12.86
C SER A 37 -9.71 0.76 13.44
N ASP A 38 -8.86 -0.15 12.95
CA ASP A 38 -7.43 -0.19 13.28
C ASP A 38 -6.59 0.85 12.50
N GLY A 39 -7.24 1.66 11.65
CA GLY A 39 -6.62 2.69 10.84
C GLY A 39 -6.11 2.21 9.48
N ARG A 40 -6.26 0.92 9.12
CA ARG A 40 -6.02 0.46 7.75
C ARG A 40 -7.17 0.88 6.84
N SER A 41 -6.85 1.35 5.66
CA SER A 41 -7.85 1.76 4.69
C SER A 41 -7.32 1.67 3.27
N THR A 42 -8.16 1.20 2.34
CA THR A 42 -7.80 1.06 0.94
C THR A 42 -8.93 1.53 0.05
N CYS A 43 -8.62 2.22 -1.04
CA CYS A 43 -9.58 2.61 -2.08
C CYS A 43 -9.10 2.07 -3.44
N TYR A 44 -10.04 1.68 -4.29
CA TYR A 44 -9.77 1.04 -5.57
C TYR A 44 -10.30 1.87 -6.75
N TYR A 45 -9.57 1.82 -7.85
CA TYR A 45 -10.02 2.24 -9.16
C TYR A 45 -11.14 1.32 -9.69
N PRO A 46 -11.91 1.73 -10.71
CA PRO A 46 -12.98 0.90 -11.28
C PRO A 46 -12.50 -0.44 -11.85
N ASN A 47 -11.24 -0.51 -12.29
CA ASN A 47 -10.60 -1.73 -12.78
C ASN A 47 -10.18 -2.68 -11.64
N GLY A 48 -10.27 -2.25 -10.37
CA GLY A 48 -9.89 -3.03 -9.19
C GLY A 48 -8.48 -2.73 -8.67
N ASP A 49 -7.70 -1.90 -9.36
CA ASP A 49 -6.34 -1.56 -8.93
C ASP A 49 -6.37 -0.64 -7.71
N GLU A 50 -5.36 -0.77 -6.87
CA GLU A 50 -5.23 0.06 -5.67
C GLU A 50 -4.98 1.51 -6.06
N TRP A 51 -5.82 2.40 -5.54
CA TRP A 51 -5.73 3.84 -5.75
C TRP A 51 -5.10 4.52 -4.54
N ILE A 52 -5.58 4.19 -3.35
CA ILE A 52 -5.06 4.75 -2.09
C ILE A 52 -4.91 3.61 -1.09
N SER A 53 -3.79 3.61 -0.37
CA SER A 53 -3.51 2.73 0.76
C SER A 53 -3.12 3.57 1.97
N MET A 54 -3.70 3.31 3.12
CA MET A 54 -3.47 4.07 4.35
C MET A 54 -3.35 3.15 5.56
N SER A 55 -2.57 3.59 6.53
CA SER A 55 -2.41 2.99 7.85
C SER A 55 -2.31 4.07 8.93
N ILE A 56 -2.13 3.66 10.19
CA ILE A 56 -1.89 4.57 11.31
C ILE A 56 -0.60 5.41 11.17
N GLN A 57 0.31 5.07 10.25
CA GLN A 57 1.56 5.80 10.04
C GLN A 57 1.43 6.88 8.96
N GLY A 58 0.56 6.66 7.99
CA GLY A 58 0.42 7.55 6.83
C GLY A 58 -0.38 6.91 5.71
N GLY A 59 -0.04 7.29 4.49
CA GLY A 59 -0.64 6.69 3.31
C GLY A 59 0.08 7.00 2.03
N GLN A 60 -0.39 6.38 0.97
CA GLN A 60 0.11 6.55 -0.39
C GLN A 60 -1.02 6.64 -1.40
N TYR A 61 -0.75 7.39 -2.47
CA TYR A 61 -1.61 7.56 -3.62
C TYR A 61 -0.88 6.95 -4.82
N LEU A 62 -1.56 6.02 -5.49
CA LEU A 62 -1.07 5.28 -6.64
C LEU A 62 -1.82 5.75 -7.89
N ASP A 63 -1.19 5.63 -9.06
CA ASP A 63 -1.89 5.70 -10.34
C ASP A 63 -2.44 4.33 -10.75
N GLN A 64 -3.16 4.28 -11.87
CA GLN A 64 -3.73 3.04 -12.41
C GLN A 64 -2.68 2.02 -12.87
N ALA A 65 -1.41 2.43 -13.03
CA ALA A 65 -0.30 1.52 -13.30
C ALA A 65 0.36 1.01 -12.01
N GLY A 66 -0.15 1.38 -10.84
CA GLY A 66 0.41 1.06 -9.54
C GLY A 66 1.65 1.87 -9.17
N SER A 67 1.98 2.93 -9.92
CA SER A 67 3.09 3.81 -9.60
C SER A 67 2.71 4.80 -8.51
N ARG A 68 3.60 4.99 -7.54
CA ARG A 68 3.36 5.87 -6.39
C ARG A 68 3.53 7.33 -6.78
N LEU A 69 2.42 8.07 -6.84
CA LEU A 69 2.40 9.51 -7.13
C LEU A 69 2.62 10.36 -5.88
N LYS A 70 2.12 9.92 -4.72
CA LYS A 70 2.23 10.66 -3.46
C LYS A 70 2.40 9.71 -2.29
N ARG A 71 3.11 10.18 -1.27
CA ARG A 71 3.21 9.56 0.06
C ARG A 71 3.13 10.64 1.11
N TRP A 72 2.49 10.36 2.23
CA TRP A 72 2.43 11.25 3.38
C TRP A 72 2.54 10.45 4.67
N THR A 73 2.93 11.13 5.73
CA THR A 73 2.93 10.60 7.10
C THR A 73 2.02 11.47 7.97
N TRP A 74 1.41 10.88 8.98
CA TRP A 74 0.58 11.65 9.90
C TRP A 74 1.47 12.46 10.87
N PRO A 75 1.10 13.70 11.23
CA PRO A 75 1.98 14.62 11.99
C PRO A 75 2.40 14.14 13.38
N ASN A 76 1.67 13.20 13.98
CA ASN A 76 1.88 12.78 15.38
C ASN A 76 2.63 11.45 15.53
N MET A 77 3.14 10.87 14.43
CA MET A 77 3.62 9.48 14.42
C MET A 77 5.14 9.34 14.17
N SER A 78 5.88 10.41 13.89
CA SER A 78 7.35 10.34 13.79
C SER A 78 8.06 11.59 14.32
N PRO A 79 9.26 11.47 14.89
CA PRO A 79 10.10 12.64 15.20
C PRO A 79 10.88 13.19 13.98
N GLY A 80 10.61 12.71 12.75
CA GLY A 80 11.34 13.07 11.54
C GLY A 80 10.67 14.17 10.67
N PRO A 81 11.32 14.61 9.58
CA PRO A 81 10.71 15.52 8.62
C PRO A 81 9.47 14.88 7.99
N HIS A 82 8.31 15.45 8.28
CA HIS A 82 7.03 14.99 7.75
C HIS A 82 6.69 15.67 6.44
N VAL A 83 6.20 14.90 5.46
CA VAL A 83 5.51 15.45 4.31
C VAL A 83 4.04 15.61 4.68
N PRO A 84 3.54 16.85 4.87
CA PRO A 84 2.17 17.07 5.31
C PRO A 84 1.19 16.61 4.22
N LEU A 85 0.07 16.03 4.66
CA LEU A 85 -1.01 15.69 3.76
C LEU A 85 -1.68 16.98 3.24
N ARG A 86 -1.56 17.26 1.95
CA ARG A 86 -2.56 18.09 1.25
C ARG A 86 -3.87 17.30 1.13
N PRO A 87 -5.05 17.89 1.44
CA PRO A 87 -6.35 17.25 1.30
C PRO A 87 -6.50 16.43 0.02
N ILE A 88 -6.96 15.19 0.15
CA ILE A 88 -7.23 14.32 -0.99
C ILE A 88 -8.74 14.11 -1.12
N PHE A 89 -9.21 14.18 -2.35
CA PHE A 89 -10.60 13.96 -2.74
C PHE A 89 -10.63 12.95 -3.86
N ILE A 90 -11.39 11.89 -3.66
CA ILE A 90 -11.62 10.90 -4.72
C ILE A 90 -13.11 10.64 -4.84
N SER A 91 -13.60 10.56 -6.08
CA SER A 91 -14.93 10.04 -6.38
C SER A 91 -14.76 8.55 -6.66
N LEU A 92 -15.27 7.69 -5.79
CA LEU A 92 -15.20 6.24 -6.01
C LEU A 92 -16.12 5.86 -7.17
N ASN A 93 -17.33 6.44 -7.19
CA ASN A 93 -18.26 6.39 -8.30
C ASN A 93 -19.12 7.66 -8.33
N ARG A 94 -20.24 7.64 -9.08
CA ARG A 94 -21.17 8.78 -9.21
C ARG A 94 -21.82 9.21 -7.90
N HIS A 95 -21.94 8.31 -6.94
CA HIS A 95 -22.70 8.49 -5.71
C HIS A 95 -21.84 8.55 -4.46
N VAL A 96 -20.67 7.91 -4.46
CA VAL A 96 -19.79 7.82 -3.29
C VAL A 96 -18.47 8.53 -3.57
N GLY A 97 -18.07 9.39 -2.64
CA GLY A 97 -16.75 10.02 -2.61
C GLY A 97 -16.08 9.90 -1.25
N VAL A 98 -14.75 10.01 -1.24
CA VAL A 98 -13.93 9.98 -0.02
C VAL A 98 -13.10 11.26 0.06
N ARG A 99 -13.07 11.86 1.26
CA ARG A 99 -12.28 13.04 1.59
C ARG A 99 -11.30 12.70 2.71
N ILE A 100 -10.01 12.84 2.45
CA ILE A 100 -8.93 12.52 3.41
C ILE A 100 -8.25 13.84 3.80
N LEU A 101 -8.38 14.23 5.06
CA LEU A 101 -7.82 15.48 5.59
C LEU A 101 -6.76 15.24 6.66
N ALA A 102 -7.01 14.28 7.53
CA ALA A 102 -6.14 13.89 8.64
C ALA A 102 -6.46 12.44 9.02
N GLN A 103 -5.64 11.86 9.90
CA GLN A 103 -5.81 10.49 10.41
C GLN A 103 -7.22 10.25 10.99
N ASP A 104 -7.76 11.24 11.71
CA ASP A 104 -9.07 11.23 12.36
C ASP A 104 -10.19 11.88 11.51
N LYS A 105 -9.86 12.30 10.29
CA LYS A 105 -10.77 13.02 9.36
C LYS A 105 -10.71 12.38 7.97
N ILE A 106 -11.23 11.17 7.90
CA ILE A 106 -11.42 10.41 6.66
C ILE A 106 -12.93 10.25 6.45
N ILE A 107 -13.51 11.02 5.54
CA ILE A 107 -14.96 11.14 5.40
C ILE A 107 -15.42 10.47 4.12
N ILE A 108 -16.27 9.45 4.25
CA ILE A 108 -17.03 8.88 3.13
C ILE A 108 -18.32 9.69 3.00
N SER A 109 -18.64 10.12 1.77
CA SER A 109 -19.89 10.81 1.45
C SER A 109 -20.68 10.01 0.44
N PHE A 110 -21.94 9.73 0.73
CA PHE A 110 -22.91 9.17 -0.20
C PHE A 110 -23.92 10.24 -0.60
N LEU A 111 -24.06 10.52 -1.89
CA LEU A 111 -24.93 11.53 -2.46
C LEU A 111 -25.89 10.87 -3.46
N ALA A 112 -27.19 11.00 -3.19
CA ALA A 112 -28.24 10.54 -4.09
C ALA A 112 -29.51 11.35 -3.90
N MET A 113 -30.23 11.65 -4.99
CA MET A 113 -31.53 12.33 -4.96
C MET A 113 -31.53 13.64 -4.14
N GLY A 114 -30.46 14.44 -4.27
CA GLY A 114 -30.31 15.71 -3.55
C GLY A 114 -30.03 15.56 -2.04
N ARG A 115 -29.85 14.34 -1.54
CA ARG A 115 -29.55 14.05 -0.12
C ARG A 115 -28.14 13.51 0.04
N GLN A 116 -27.48 13.90 1.13
CA GLN A 116 -26.13 13.49 1.43
C GLN A 116 -26.04 12.84 2.82
N ALA A 117 -25.41 11.67 2.89
CA ALA A 117 -24.97 11.03 4.12
C ALA A 117 -23.44 11.10 4.20
N LYS A 118 -22.90 11.35 5.39
CA LYS A 118 -21.46 11.42 5.64
C LYS A 118 -21.09 10.54 6.81
N PHE A 119 -20.00 9.79 6.65
CA PHE A 119 -19.48 8.88 7.66
C PHE A 119 -18.00 9.20 7.88
N ASN A 120 -17.61 9.48 9.12
CA ASN A 120 -16.20 9.60 9.45
C ASN A 120 -15.65 8.21 9.80
N MET A 121 -14.65 7.80 9.04
CA MET A 121 -13.89 6.55 9.20
C MET A 121 -12.46 6.83 9.66
N GLY A 122 -12.13 8.09 9.94
CA GLY A 122 -10.84 8.43 10.52
C GLY A 122 -10.76 7.94 11.96
N THR A 123 -9.62 7.35 12.31
CA THR A 123 -9.37 6.85 13.68
C THR A 123 -8.11 7.50 14.24
N LYS A 124 -8.21 8.09 15.42
CA LYS A 124 -7.05 8.60 16.15
C LYS A 124 -6.43 7.47 16.98
N VAL A 125 -5.71 6.57 16.33
CA VAL A 125 -4.93 5.54 17.02
C VAL A 125 -3.61 6.18 17.45
N GLN A 126 -3.43 6.38 18.77
CA GLN A 126 -2.13 6.71 19.34
C GLN A 126 -1.38 5.41 19.59
N VAL A 127 -0.18 5.26 19.01
CA VAL A 127 0.70 4.14 19.38
C VAL A 127 1.17 4.41 20.80
N GLY A 128 0.80 3.55 21.74
CA GLY A 128 1.29 3.62 23.12
C GLY A 128 2.82 3.62 23.14
N ALA A 129 3.41 4.37 24.06
CA ALA A 129 4.85 4.63 24.17
C ALA A 129 5.76 3.37 24.24
N ALA A 130 5.20 2.17 24.36
CA ALA A 130 5.93 0.90 24.39
C ALA A 130 6.43 0.42 23.02
N GLY A 131 6.17 1.14 21.92
CA GLY A 131 6.57 0.75 20.56
C GLY A 131 7.18 1.88 19.73
N GLN A 132 7.72 2.93 20.36
CA GLN A 132 8.48 3.97 19.65
C GLN A 132 9.79 3.39 19.10
N LEU A 133 9.69 2.73 17.96
CA LEU A 133 10.84 2.57 17.09
C LEU A 133 11.05 3.87 16.33
N PRO A 134 12.31 4.31 16.13
CA PRO A 134 12.58 5.53 15.41
C PRO A 134 11.98 5.42 14.01
N ALA A 135 11.17 6.42 13.66
CA ALA A 135 10.55 6.52 12.37
C ALA A 135 11.55 7.01 11.31
N THR A 136 12.60 6.22 11.10
CA THR A 136 13.42 6.28 9.89
C THR A 136 12.73 5.46 8.84
N ALA A 137 11.75 6.04 8.12
CA ALA A 137 11.17 5.48 6.90
C ALA A 137 11.05 3.94 6.93
N GLN A 138 10.45 3.38 8.00
CA GLN A 138 10.39 1.94 8.17
C GLN A 138 9.59 1.35 7.01
N TRP A 139 10.30 0.66 6.13
CA TRP A 139 9.69 -0.07 5.03
C TRP A 139 8.90 -1.21 5.65
N GLY A 140 7.60 -1.26 5.40
CA GLY A 140 6.75 -2.34 5.89
C GLY A 140 7.21 -3.69 5.35
N ARG A 141 6.87 -4.79 6.05
CA ARG A 141 7.18 -6.17 5.64
C ARG A 141 6.92 -6.41 4.15
N ASP A 142 5.74 -6.01 3.69
CA ASP A 142 5.30 -6.24 2.31
C ASP A 142 6.09 -5.38 1.33
N GLU A 143 6.47 -4.15 1.69
CA GLU A 143 7.29 -3.30 0.82
C GLU A 143 8.71 -3.86 0.64
N LEU A 144 9.29 -4.39 1.72
CA LEU A 144 10.59 -5.06 1.68
C LEU A 144 10.51 -6.33 0.83
N LEU A 145 9.50 -7.18 1.03
CA LEU A 145 9.32 -8.39 0.23
C LEU A 145 9.10 -8.06 -1.25
N LEU A 146 8.21 -7.13 -1.59
CA LEU A 146 7.96 -6.71 -2.97
C LEU A 146 9.24 -6.21 -3.65
N ARG A 147 10.08 -5.48 -2.91
CA ARG A 147 11.34 -4.98 -3.44
C ARG A 147 12.37 -6.11 -3.61
N ALA A 148 12.41 -7.08 -2.70
CA ALA A 148 13.24 -8.27 -2.82
C ALA A 148 12.85 -9.09 -4.06
N PHE A 149 11.55 -9.33 -4.24
CA PHE A 149 11.01 -10.00 -5.42
C PHE A 149 11.29 -9.23 -6.71
N ARG A 150 11.25 -7.90 -6.69
CA ARG A 150 11.63 -7.10 -7.86
C ARG A 150 13.09 -7.30 -8.25
N VAL A 151 14.01 -7.28 -7.28
CA VAL A 151 15.43 -7.58 -7.52
C VAL A 151 15.58 -8.98 -8.09
N ARG A 152 14.89 -9.97 -7.52
CA ARG A 152 14.90 -11.35 -8.00
C ARG A 152 14.42 -11.48 -9.43
N MET A 153 13.30 -10.84 -9.78
CA MET A 153 12.80 -10.82 -11.16
C MET A 153 13.82 -10.21 -12.13
N LEU A 154 14.44 -9.09 -11.76
CA LEU A 154 15.48 -8.45 -12.58
C LEU A 154 16.70 -9.36 -12.78
N GLN A 155 17.16 -10.06 -11.74
CA GLN A 155 18.23 -11.05 -11.85
C GLN A 155 17.85 -12.19 -12.80
N LEU A 156 16.63 -12.73 -12.68
CA LEU A 156 16.11 -13.78 -13.55
C LEU A 156 16.02 -13.32 -15.01
N PHE A 157 15.51 -12.12 -15.26
CA PHE A 157 15.49 -11.54 -16.62
C PHE A 157 16.89 -11.39 -17.21
N ASN A 158 17.89 -10.99 -16.40
CA ASN A 158 19.26 -10.92 -16.87
C ASN A 158 19.85 -12.30 -17.16
N ARG A 159 19.59 -13.31 -16.31
CA ARG A 159 19.99 -14.71 -16.59
C ARG A 159 19.36 -15.21 -17.89
N MET A 160 18.06 -14.99 -18.09
CA MET A 160 17.36 -15.38 -19.33
C MET A 160 17.94 -14.69 -20.57
N ARG A 161 18.26 -13.39 -20.48
CA ARG A 161 18.95 -12.68 -21.57
C ARG A 161 20.32 -13.27 -21.86
N GLY A 162 21.10 -13.62 -20.83
CA GLY A 162 22.38 -14.30 -20.99
C GLY A 162 22.26 -15.61 -21.75
N CYS A 163 21.26 -16.45 -21.43
CA CYS A 163 21.00 -17.70 -22.13
C CYS A 163 20.65 -17.48 -23.62
N ILE A 164 19.87 -16.44 -23.93
CA ILE A 164 19.48 -16.12 -25.31
C ILE A 164 20.67 -15.56 -26.11
N SER A 165 21.47 -14.69 -25.49
CA SER A 165 22.61 -14.04 -26.16
C SER A 165 23.81 -14.98 -26.33
N PHE A 166 23.95 -16.00 -25.47
CA PHE A 166 25.09 -16.92 -25.47
C PHE A 166 24.63 -18.39 -25.29
N PRO A 167 23.85 -18.94 -26.25
CA PRO A 167 23.19 -20.24 -26.10
C PRO A 167 24.16 -21.43 -25.98
N SER A 168 25.40 -21.28 -26.45
CA SER A 168 26.43 -22.33 -26.41
C SER A 168 27.44 -22.17 -25.27
N SER A 169 27.36 -21.10 -24.47
CA SER A 169 28.33 -20.88 -23.39
C SER A 169 27.79 -21.45 -22.09
N GLU A 170 28.55 -22.28 -21.39
CA GLU A 170 28.22 -22.72 -20.01
C GLU A 170 28.48 -21.62 -18.95
N GLN A 171 28.98 -20.45 -19.37
CA GLN A 171 29.41 -19.37 -18.50
C GLN A 171 28.30 -18.34 -18.19
N TRP A 172 27.06 -18.59 -18.60
CA TRP A 172 25.91 -17.71 -18.30
C TRP A 172 25.72 -17.47 -16.80
N ASN A 173 26.07 -18.46 -15.96
CA ASN A 173 26.07 -18.34 -14.49
C ASN A 173 27.18 -17.42 -13.94
N LYS A 174 28.22 -17.16 -14.72
CA LYS A 174 29.37 -16.32 -14.33
C LYS A 174 29.21 -14.86 -14.77
N MET A 175 28.20 -14.57 -15.59
CA MET A 175 27.91 -13.20 -16.02
C MET A 175 27.38 -12.39 -14.85
N GLN A 176 28.13 -11.37 -14.47
CA GLN A 176 27.72 -10.44 -13.43
C GLN A 176 26.45 -9.70 -13.88
N PRO A 177 25.43 -9.59 -13.01
CA PRO A 177 24.27 -8.77 -13.30
C PRO A 177 24.68 -7.32 -13.59
N PRO A 178 23.88 -6.57 -14.37
CA PRO A 178 24.10 -5.15 -14.56
C PRO A 178 24.24 -4.41 -13.22
N ALA A 179 25.12 -3.40 -13.17
CA ALA A 179 25.43 -2.66 -11.95
C ALA A 179 24.19 -2.15 -11.21
N TYR A 180 23.15 -1.70 -11.94
CA TYR A 180 21.92 -1.22 -11.32
C TYR A 180 21.18 -2.30 -10.49
N VAL A 181 21.26 -3.58 -10.89
CA VAL A 181 20.64 -4.70 -10.15
C VAL A 181 21.43 -4.95 -8.87
N LEU A 182 22.76 -4.93 -8.95
CA LEU A 182 23.65 -5.06 -7.79
C LEU A 182 23.43 -3.92 -6.79
N THR A 183 23.30 -2.68 -7.27
CA THR A 183 22.98 -1.52 -6.42
C THR A 183 21.63 -1.68 -5.74
N GLN A 184 20.61 -2.19 -6.46
CA GLN A 184 19.30 -2.43 -5.86
C GLN A 184 19.31 -3.56 -4.82
N ALA A 185 20.08 -4.62 -5.06
CA ALA A 185 20.30 -5.72 -4.12
C ALA A 185 21.03 -5.25 -2.84
N ALA A 186 22.11 -4.48 -2.98
CA ALA A 186 22.82 -3.92 -1.83
C ALA A 186 21.91 -2.98 -1.02
N LYS A 187 21.18 -2.10 -1.70
CA LYS A 187 20.27 -1.15 -1.06
C LYS A 187 19.17 -1.84 -0.26
N ILE A 188 18.62 -2.95 -0.74
CA ILE A 188 17.59 -3.65 0.04
C ILE A 188 18.17 -4.36 1.26
N LEU A 189 19.37 -4.92 1.16
CA LEU A 189 20.06 -5.53 2.29
C LEU A 189 20.42 -4.50 3.37
N GLU A 190 20.90 -3.32 2.97
CA GLU A 190 21.13 -2.20 3.89
C GLU A 190 19.82 -1.76 4.58
N LEU A 191 18.73 -1.64 3.83
CA LEU A 191 17.43 -1.29 4.39
C LEU A 191 16.93 -2.37 5.37
N CYS A 192 17.17 -3.65 5.08
CA CYS A 192 16.83 -4.73 6.00
C CYS A 192 17.72 -4.73 7.25
N ALA A 193 18.98 -4.32 7.14
CA ALA A 193 19.90 -4.19 8.28
C ALA A 193 19.50 -3.01 9.20
N ALA A 194 19.06 -1.89 8.60
CA ALA A 194 18.63 -0.70 9.32
C ALA A 194 17.18 -0.77 9.85
N ALA A 195 16.35 -1.65 9.31
CA ALA A 195 14.97 -1.83 9.76
C ALA A 195 14.90 -2.78 10.98
N ASP A 196 14.04 -2.43 11.94
CA ASP A 196 13.69 -3.32 13.04
C ASP A 196 12.64 -4.33 12.56
N ILE A 197 13.11 -5.43 11.98
CA ILE A 197 12.29 -6.49 11.40
C ILE A 197 12.68 -7.84 12.01
N SER A 198 11.72 -8.77 12.07
CA SER A 198 11.97 -10.15 12.55
C SER A 198 13.12 -10.81 11.78
N GLU A 199 13.96 -11.56 12.47
CA GLU A 199 15.07 -12.33 11.86
C GLU A 199 14.58 -13.29 10.75
N GLU A 200 13.37 -13.86 10.90
CA GLU A 200 12.74 -14.70 9.87
C GLU A 200 12.53 -13.95 8.55
N LEU A 201 12.03 -12.70 8.63
CA LEU A 201 11.83 -11.84 7.46
C LEU A 201 13.16 -11.42 6.84
N ARG A 202 14.15 -11.06 7.66
CA ARG A 202 15.50 -10.71 7.20
C ARG A 202 16.15 -11.88 6.45
N SER A 203 16.08 -13.08 7.02
CA SER A 203 16.57 -14.32 6.39
C SER A 203 15.85 -14.61 5.07
N SER A 204 14.52 -14.46 5.04
CA SER A 204 13.72 -14.65 3.83
C SER A 204 14.12 -13.68 2.72
N ILE A 205 14.34 -12.41 3.03
CA ILE A 205 14.75 -11.40 2.04
C ILE A 205 16.17 -11.68 1.52
N GLN A 206 17.10 -12.05 2.40
CA GLN A 206 18.45 -12.46 1.99
C GLN A 206 18.41 -13.67 1.05
N ALA A 207 17.60 -14.68 1.35
CA ALA A 207 17.43 -15.85 0.49
C ALA A 207 16.87 -15.48 -0.90
N ILE A 208 15.88 -14.57 -0.96
CA ILE A 208 15.30 -14.09 -2.22
C ILE A 208 16.32 -13.32 -3.08
N VAL A 209 17.16 -12.50 -2.46
CA VAL A 209 18.13 -11.63 -3.16
C VAL A 209 19.38 -12.39 -3.63
N ASN A 210 19.81 -13.41 -2.87
CA ASN A 210 21.06 -14.14 -3.10
C ASN A 210 20.93 -15.45 -3.91
N THR A 211 19.72 -15.87 -4.28
CA THR A 211 19.48 -17.07 -5.12
C THR A 211 19.67 -16.80 -6.61
#